data_AF-E2B1T0-F1
#
_entry.id   AF-E2B1T0-F1
#
_cell.length_a   1.000
_cell.length_b   1.000
_cell.length_c   1.000
_cell.angle_alpha   90.00
_cell.angle_beta   90.00
_cell.angle_gamma   90.00
#
_symmetry.space_group_name_H-M   'P 1'
#
loop_
_entity.id
_entity.type
_entity.pdbx_description
1 polymer ?
#
loop_
_entity_poly.entity_id
_entity_poly.type
_entity_poly.pdbx_seq_one_letter_code
_entity_poly.pdbx_strand_id
1 'polypeptide(L)'
;MAVVIETTIGDFTVDLYIDERPQTTRNFLKLCKIKYYNWNLFHSVHTNFIAQTGDPTGTGKGGESVYGIVLGEKARYYEAEHMPKIKHNRIGLLSMVNCGNNMLGSQFFITLGPELQSLDNEHCVFGEITEGLEIILKFNEAICDGDQRPYQDIRISHTVILEDPFDDPVGLVIPDRSPEPTKEALMSDRIGADEAIDDMGGMTIEELTENQKAKEAKARATILEIVGDIPDADIAPPENVLFVCKLNPVTTDDDLEIIFSRFGKIIGCEVIRDHQTGDSLQYAFIEFADRKSCEDAYFKMDNVLIDDRRIHVDFSQSVAKMRWRGKGKGIRYFDEDDKKRDNYSFLKKPETSRERNNDNGKDREDGKRKESSRKDHRKYERRKEDKDKRKEDRSYDRYENERRDRRKKEERRDRDKEDQRRDYSEDRSERRNRRDENNDWRRDHSEERLERRSKRDEYSDRERRHRDSERKRNEEDDTRYKSHKYKKKR
;
A
#
# COMPACT_ATOMS: atom_id res chain seq x y z
N MET A 1 4.14 -31.90 -11.62
CA MET A 1 5.60 -32.09 -11.49
C MET A 1 6.11 -30.88 -10.75
N ALA A 2 6.84 -31.10 -9.66
CA ALA A 2 6.94 -30.09 -8.63
C ALA A 2 8.37 -29.59 -8.37
N VAL A 3 8.48 -28.28 -8.13
CA VAL A 3 9.69 -27.61 -7.66
C VAL A 3 9.37 -26.88 -6.36
N VAL A 4 10.19 -27.09 -5.34
CA VAL A 4 10.11 -26.34 -4.10
C VAL A 4 11.01 -25.12 -4.22
N ILE A 5 10.44 -23.95 -3.96
CA ILE A 5 11.14 -22.67 -3.95
C ILE A 5 11.16 -22.17 -2.51
N GLU A 6 12.35 -22.12 -1.94
CA GLU A 6 12.59 -21.59 -0.61
C GLU A 6 12.90 -20.10 -0.74
N THR A 7 12.19 -19.27 0.03
CA THR A 7 12.42 -17.82 0.04
C THR A 7 12.63 -17.31 1.45
N THR A 8 13.12 -16.08 1.57
CA THR A 8 13.38 -15.46 2.87
C THR A 8 12.12 -15.28 3.73
N ILE A 9 10.94 -15.21 3.11
CA ILE A 9 9.66 -15.03 3.81
C ILE A 9 8.88 -16.34 3.99
N GLY A 10 9.30 -17.43 3.34
CA GLY A 10 8.66 -18.74 3.43
C GLY A 10 8.85 -19.59 2.17
N ASP A 11 8.41 -20.84 2.26
CA ASP A 11 8.61 -21.83 1.20
C ASP A 11 7.30 -22.17 0.52
N PHE A 12 7.35 -22.46 -0.78
CA PHE A 12 6.19 -22.88 -1.55
C PHE A 12 6.55 -23.90 -2.62
N THR A 13 5.58 -24.76 -2.93
CA THR A 13 5.71 -25.81 -3.95
C THR A 13 4.94 -25.40 -5.19
N VAL A 14 5.60 -25.49 -6.34
CA VAL A 14 5.03 -25.15 -7.65
C VAL A 14 4.88 -26.42 -8.47
N ASP A 15 3.67 -26.69 -8.96
CA ASP A 15 3.44 -27.66 -10.03
C ASP A 15 3.53 -27.01 -11.41
N LEU A 16 4.32 -27.63 -12.28
CA LEU A 16 4.62 -27.14 -13.62
C LEU A 16 3.77 -27.85 -14.68
N TYR A 17 3.33 -27.07 -15.67
CA TYR A 17 2.53 -27.52 -16.82
C TYR A 17 3.44 -28.07 -17.93
N ILE A 18 4.04 -29.23 -17.68
CA ILE A 18 4.99 -29.86 -18.60
C ILE A 18 4.40 -30.29 -19.95
N ASP A 19 3.14 -30.72 -19.99
CA ASP A 19 2.49 -31.17 -21.22
C ASP A 19 2.04 -29.98 -22.08
N GLU A 20 1.57 -28.92 -21.42
CA GLU A 20 1.09 -27.70 -22.06
C GLU A 20 2.23 -26.74 -22.44
N ARG A 21 3.30 -26.69 -21.64
CA ARG A 21 4.42 -25.74 -21.75
C ARG A 21 5.78 -26.44 -21.62
N PRO A 22 6.12 -27.42 -22.48
CA PRO A 22 7.35 -28.18 -22.35
C PRO A 22 8.61 -27.32 -22.47
N GLN A 23 8.64 -26.34 -23.38
CA GLN A 23 9.84 -25.53 -23.59
C GLN A 23 10.07 -24.55 -22.44
N THR A 24 9.03 -23.85 -22.00
CA THR A 24 9.12 -22.92 -20.86
C THR A 24 9.46 -23.67 -19.56
N THR A 25 8.80 -24.81 -19.34
CA THR A 25 9.04 -25.62 -18.13
C THR A 25 10.45 -26.19 -18.12
N ARG A 26 10.95 -26.67 -19.27
CA ARG A 26 12.34 -27.11 -19.40
C ARG A 26 13.32 -25.99 -19.08
N ASN A 27 13.11 -24.79 -19.62
CA ASN A 27 13.95 -23.64 -19.30
C ASN A 27 14.00 -23.37 -17.79
N PHE A 28 12.83 -23.29 -17.15
CA PHE A 28 12.73 -23.06 -15.71
C PHE A 28 13.46 -24.13 -14.89
N LEU A 29 13.18 -25.42 -15.16
CA LEU A 29 13.81 -26.54 -14.45
C LEU A 29 15.33 -26.55 -14.59
N LYS A 30 15.86 -26.31 -15.80
CA LYS A 30 17.31 -26.30 -15.99
C LYS A 30 17.98 -25.09 -15.32
N LEU A 31 17.32 -23.93 -15.28
CA LEU A 31 17.78 -22.77 -14.51
C LEU A 31 17.78 -23.05 -13.00
N CYS A 32 16.76 -23.73 -12.46
CA CYS A 32 16.76 -24.23 -11.08
C CYS A 32 17.92 -25.21 -10.83
N LYS A 33 18.20 -26.11 -11.79
CA LYS A 33 19.24 -27.15 -11.67
C LYS A 33 20.63 -26.55 -11.55
N ILE A 34 20.93 -25.52 -12.33
CA ILE A 34 22.21 -24.78 -12.25
C ILE A 34 22.24 -23.72 -11.13
N LYS A 35 21.19 -23.66 -10.29
CA LYS A 35 21.08 -22.70 -9.18
C LYS A 35 21.10 -21.25 -9.63
N TYR A 36 20.57 -20.97 -10.83
CA TYR A 36 20.51 -19.62 -11.41
C TYR A 36 19.65 -18.65 -10.58
N TYR A 37 18.60 -19.16 -9.95
CA TYR A 37 17.69 -18.36 -9.13
C TYR A 37 18.17 -18.16 -7.68
N ASN A 38 19.34 -18.69 -7.32
CA ASN A 38 19.89 -18.61 -5.98
C ASN A 38 20.20 -17.15 -5.62
N TRP A 39 19.59 -16.67 -4.55
CA TRP A 39 19.67 -15.29 -4.06
C TRP A 39 19.07 -14.20 -4.95
N ASN A 40 18.26 -14.58 -5.93
CA ASN A 40 17.56 -13.61 -6.79
C ASN A 40 16.53 -12.81 -6.00
N LEU A 41 16.51 -11.50 -6.25
CA LEU A 41 15.62 -10.55 -5.60
C LEU A 41 14.25 -10.51 -6.29
N PHE A 42 13.19 -10.42 -5.49
CA PHE A 42 11.90 -9.90 -5.94
C PHE A 42 11.99 -8.38 -6.06
N HIS A 43 12.32 -7.92 -7.26
CA HIS A 43 12.62 -6.50 -7.52
C HIS A 43 11.36 -5.64 -7.73
N SER A 44 10.21 -6.25 -8.01
CA SER A 44 8.92 -5.57 -8.11
C SER A 44 7.82 -6.42 -7.49
N VAL A 45 7.09 -5.85 -6.54
CA VAL A 45 5.95 -6.48 -5.86
C VAL A 45 4.80 -5.48 -5.83
N HIS A 46 3.73 -5.84 -6.52
CA HIS A 46 2.49 -5.07 -6.57
C HIS A 46 1.41 -5.79 -5.77
N THR A 47 0.94 -5.16 -4.70
CA THR A 47 -0.12 -5.71 -3.84
C THR A 47 -1.37 -6.06 -4.65
N ASN A 48 -1.87 -7.28 -4.46
CA ASN A 48 -3.02 -7.85 -5.17
C ASN A 48 -2.88 -7.89 -6.70
N PHE A 49 -1.65 -7.87 -7.21
CA PHE A 49 -1.38 -7.96 -8.64
C PHE A 49 -0.31 -9.01 -8.92
N ILE A 50 0.98 -8.66 -8.90
CA ILE A 50 2.08 -9.59 -9.24
C ILE A 50 3.30 -9.39 -8.34
N ALA A 51 4.04 -10.46 -8.10
CA ALA A 51 5.40 -10.42 -7.57
C ALA A 51 6.38 -10.92 -8.62
N GLN A 52 7.28 -10.06 -9.10
CA GLN A 52 8.21 -10.34 -10.19
C GLN A 52 9.63 -10.63 -9.66
N THR A 53 10.25 -11.67 -10.23
CA THR A 53 11.59 -12.15 -9.89
C THR A 53 12.28 -12.76 -11.12
N GLY A 54 13.44 -13.40 -10.91
CA GLY A 54 14.16 -14.15 -11.95
C GLY A 54 15.21 -13.35 -12.71
N ASP A 55 15.54 -12.14 -12.24
CA ASP A 55 16.71 -11.37 -12.70
C ASP A 55 17.85 -11.48 -11.67
N PRO A 56 18.97 -12.16 -11.98
CA PRO A 56 20.12 -12.25 -11.07
C PRO A 56 20.76 -10.91 -10.74
N THR A 57 20.60 -9.90 -11.61
CA THR A 57 21.14 -8.56 -11.36
C THR A 57 20.26 -7.73 -10.43
N GLY A 58 18.99 -8.14 -10.22
CA GLY A 58 18.03 -7.40 -9.42
C GLY A 58 17.62 -6.04 -10.00
N THR A 59 17.97 -5.74 -11.25
CA THR A 59 17.67 -4.45 -11.91
C THR A 59 16.31 -4.44 -12.62
N GLY A 60 15.73 -5.61 -12.87
CA GLY A 60 14.49 -5.81 -13.64
C GLY A 60 14.71 -5.84 -15.15
N LYS A 61 15.93 -5.57 -15.64
CA LYS A 61 16.28 -5.56 -17.07
C LYS A 61 17.19 -6.73 -17.47
N GLY A 62 17.67 -7.50 -16.50
CA GLY A 62 18.56 -8.62 -16.73
C GLY A 62 17.82 -9.93 -16.97
N GLY A 63 18.55 -11.03 -16.86
CA GLY A 63 18.03 -12.36 -17.12
C GLY A 63 18.36 -12.87 -18.53
N GLU A 64 18.67 -14.15 -18.59
CA GLU A 64 18.84 -14.95 -19.80
C GLU A 64 18.22 -16.34 -19.60
N SER A 65 17.85 -16.98 -20.71
CA SER A 65 17.37 -18.36 -20.71
C SER A 65 18.53 -19.36 -20.56
N VAL A 66 18.21 -20.62 -20.24
CA VAL A 66 19.20 -21.71 -20.22
C VAL A 66 19.92 -21.86 -21.57
N TYR A 67 19.22 -21.56 -22.67
CA TYR A 67 19.79 -21.62 -24.01
C TYR A 67 20.84 -20.53 -24.22
N GLY A 68 20.68 -19.36 -23.60
CA GLY A 68 21.69 -18.29 -23.61
C GLY A 68 22.99 -18.72 -22.93
N ILE A 69 22.87 -19.43 -21.81
CA ILE A 69 24.01 -19.94 -21.03
C ILE A 69 24.78 -21.01 -21.83
N VAL A 70 24.06 -21.90 -22.52
CA VAL A 70 24.67 -23.05 -23.22
C VAL A 70 25.13 -22.72 -24.65
N LEU A 71 24.33 -21.94 -25.40
CA LEU A 71 24.56 -21.66 -26.82
C LEU A 71 25.13 -20.25 -27.07
N GLY A 72 25.24 -19.41 -26.03
CA GLY A 72 25.76 -18.05 -26.08
C GLY A 72 24.70 -16.97 -26.31
N GLU A 73 25.13 -15.71 -26.37
CA GLU A 73 24.27 -14.51 -26.36
C GLU A 73 23.17 -14.50 -27.44
N LYS A 74 23.38 -15.16 -28.58
CA LYS A 74 22.39 -15.24 -29.67
C LYS A 74 21.12 -16.01 -29.28
N ALA A 75 21.20 -16.88 -28.28
CA ALA A 75 20.08 -17.65 -27.75
C ALA A 75 19.65 -17.15 -26.36
N ARG A 76 19.99 -15.90 -26.00
CA ARG A 76 19.65 -15.30 -24.71
C ARG A 76 18.16 -15.41 -24.38
N TYR A 77 17.30 -15.29 -25.38
CA TYR A 77 15.86 -15.45 -25.25
C TYR A 77 15.34 -16.53 -26.21
N TYR A 78 14.17 -17.09 -25.89
CA TYR A 78 13.46 -18.06 -26.74
C TYR A 78 12.01 -17.65 -26.97
N GLU A 79 11.38 -18.16 -28.02
CA GLU A 79 10.01 -17.82 -28.38
C GLU A 79 8.98 -18.41 -27.39
N ALA A 80 7.96 -17.63 -27.04
CA ALA A 80 6.92 -18.04 -26.10
C ALA A 80 5.98 -19.11 -26.69
N GLU A 81 5.63 -20.11 -25.87
CA GLU A 81 4.58 -21.06 -26.22
C GLU A 81 3.22 -20.41 -26.01
N HIS A 82 2.33 -20.41 -27.00
CA HIS A 82 1.03 -19.73 -26.91
C HIS A 82 -0.19 -20.65 -26.72
N MET A 83 -0.03 -21.95 -26.95
CA MET A 83 -1.10 -22.96 -26.85
C MET A 83 -0.75 -24.04 -25.84
N PRO A 84 -1.70 -24.49 -25.00
CA PRO A 84 -3.06 -23.99 -24.80
C PRO A 84 -3.09 -22.60 -24.12
N LYS A 85 -4.18 -21.84 -24.32
CA LYS A 85 -4.36 -20.53 -23.67
C LYS A 85 -4.77 -20.69 -22.21
N ILE A 86 -3.81 -20.57 -21.31
CA ILE A 86 -4.02 -20.57 -19.86
C ILE A 86 -4.18 -19.11 -19.41
N LYS A 87 -5.26 -18.81 -18.70
CA LYS A 87 -5.60 -17.46 -18.24
C LYS A 87 -5.14 -17.23 -16.80
N HIS A 88 -4.80 -15.99 -16.45
CA HIS A 88 -4.43 -15.54 -15.11
C HIS A 88 -5.69 -15.30 -14.26
N ASN A 89 -6.51 -16.33 -14.08
CA ASN A 89 -7.79 -16.23 -13.37
C ASN A 89 -7.69 -16.53 -11.86
N ARG A 90 -6.57 -17.09 -11.41
CA ARG A 90 -6.37 -17.53 -10.02
C ARG A 90 -5.10 -16.90 -9.44
N ILE A 91 -5.07 -16.80 -8.11
CA ILE A 91 -3.87 -16.47 -7.36
C ILE A 91 -2.90 -17.66 -7.38
N GLY A 92 -1.60 -17.39 -7.26
CA GLY A 92 -0.56 -18.42 -7.23
C GLY A 92 -0.22 -19.02 -8.59
N LEU A 93 -0.54 -18.37 -9.70
CA LEU A 93 -0.08 -18.80 -11.02
C LEU A 93 1.31 -18.23 -11.30
N LEU A 94 2.20 -19.04 -11.88
CA LEU A 94 3.53 -18.63 -12.32
C LEU A 94 3.55 -18.40 -13.82
N SER A 95 4.05 -17.24 -14.22
CA SER A 95 4.06 -16.80 -15.61
C SER A 95 5.38 -16.14 -15.98
N MET A 96 5.93 -16.47 -17.14
CA MET A 96 7.17 -15.88 -17.63
C MET A 96 6.94 -14.46 -18.15
N VAL A 97 7.83 -13.56 -17.77
CA VAL A 97 7.84 -12.18 -18.27
C VAL A 97 8.31 -12.19 -19.73
N ASN A 98 7.59 -11.44 -20.56
CA ASN A 98 7.93 -11.27 -21.96
C ASN A 98 8.86 -10.05 -22.09
N CYS A 99 10.04 -10.26 -22.64
CA CYS A 99 11.05 -9.21 -22.83
C CYS A 99 10.83 -8.41 -24.14
N GLY A 100 9.66 -8.56 -24.77
CA GLY A 100 9.31 -7.98 -26.05
C GLY A 100 9.40 -9.00 -27.19
N ASN A 101 8.64 -8.78 -28.27
CA ASN A 101 8.57 -9.67 -29.44
C ASN A 101 8.23 -11.14 -29.11
N ASN A 102 7.50 -11.39 -28.03
CA ASN A 102 7.19 -12.75 -27.54
C ASN A 102 8.41 -13.59 -27.19
N MET A 103 9.46 -12.93 -26.73
CA MET A 103 10.70 -13.58 -26.31
C MET A 103 10.74 -13.69 -24.79
N LEU A 104 10.98 -14.91 -24.30
CA LEU A 104 11.07 -15.25 -22.89
C LEU A 104 12.53 -15.45 -22.48
N GLY A 105 12.84 -15.09 -21.23
CA GLY A 105 14.16 -15.27 -20.62
C GLY A 105 14.10 -16.15 -19.39
N SER A 106 14.57 -15.61 -18.26
CA SER A 106 14.50 -16.22 -16.94
C SER A 106 13.59 -15.50 -15.95
N GLN A 107 13.14 -14.29 -16.27
CA GLN A 107 12.24 -13.53 -15.42
C GLN A 107 10.83 -14.12 -15.43
N PHE A 108 10.25 -14.25 -14.25
CA PHE A 108 8.88 -14.72 -14.06
C PHE A 108 8.21 -13.96 -12.92
N PHE A 109 6.89 -14.01 -12.89
CA PHE A 109 6.11 -13.45 -11.80
C PHE A 109 5.09 -14.44 -11.27
N ILE A 110 4.66 -14.19 -10.04
CA ILE A 110 3.61 -14.92 -9.33
C ILE A 110 2.38 -14.01 -9.27
N THR A 111 1.20 -14.53 -9.58
CA THR A 111 -0.05 -13.78 -9.42
C THR A 111 -0.44 -13.71 -7.94
N LEU A 112 -0.60 -12.49 -7.43
CA LEU A 112 -1.02 -12.23 -6.05
C LEU A 112 -2.50 -11.88 -5.93
N GLY A 113 -3.14 -11.52 -7.04
CA GLY A 113 -4.57 -11.21 -7.14
C GLY A 113 -5.30 -12.08 -8.16
N PRO A 114 -6.63 -12.20 -8.05
CA PRO A 114 -7.45 -12.90 -9.02
C PRO A 114 -7.72 -12.05 -10.28
N GLU A 115 -8.14 -12.72 -11.36
CA GLU A 115 -8.69 -12.10 -12.59
C GLU A 115 -7.78 -11.09 -13.33
N LEU A 116 -6.50 -11.42 -13.51
CA LEU A 116 -5.51 -10.57 -14.19
C LEU A 116 -5.52 -10.76 -15.72
N GLN A 117 -6.70 -10.60 -16.34
CA GLN A 117 -6.91 -10.88 -17.77
C GLN A 117 -6.06 -10.01 -18.71
N SER A 118 -5.57 -8.86 -18.24
CA SER A 118 -4.65 -8.00 -19.00
C SER A 118 -3.35 -8.70 -19.38
N LEU A 119 -2.95 -9.75 -18.65
CA LEU A 119 -1.68 -10.45 -18.81
C LEU A 119 -1.77 -11.68 -19.75
N ASP A 120 -2.99 -12.14 -20.09
CA ASP A 120 -3.25 -13.45 -20.73
C ASP A 120 -2.64 -13.67 -22.12
N ASN A 121 -2.39 -12.59 -22.87
CA ASN A 121 -1.84 -12.69 -24.24
C ASN A 121 -0.38 -12.25 -24.33
N GLU A 122 0.14 -11.62 -23.28
CA GLU A 122 1.50 -11.10 -23.26
C GLU A 122 2.46 -12.04 -22.55
N HIS A 123 1.98 -12.73 -21.52
CA HIS A 123 2.79 -13.58 -20.65
C HIS A 123 2.42 -15.06 -20.75
N CYS A 124 3.41 -15.92 -20.52
CA CYS A 124 3.25 -17.36 -20.66
C CYS A 124 3.15 -18.02 -19.27
N VAL A 125 1.93 -18.41 -18.88
CA VAL A 125 1.70 -19.22 -17.68
C VAL A 125 2.28 -20.61 -17.88
N PHE A 126 3.10 -21.06 -16.93
CA PHE A 126 3.80 -22.35 -17.00
C PHE A 126 3.70 -23.21 -15.73
N GLY A 127 3.08 -22.69 -14.67
CA GLY A 127 2.82 -23.48 -13.46
C GLY A 127 1.88 -22.80 -12.47
N GLU A 128 1.57 -23.50 -11.39
CA GLU A 128 0.77 -23.00 -10.27
C GLU A 128 1.34 -23.44 -8.92
N ILE A 129 1.12 -22.62 -7.89
CA ILE A 129 1.48 -22.95 -6.50
C ILE A 129 0.45 -23.93 -5.96
N THR A 130 0.90 -25.12 -5.56
CA THR A 130 0.05 -26.16 -4.98
C THR A 130 0.13 -26.22 -3.47
N GLU A 131 1.27 -25.88 -2.88
CA GLU A 131 1.46 -25.78 -1.43
C GLU A 131 2.17 -24.47 -1.06
N GLY A 132 1.90 -23.93 0.13
CA GLY A 132 2.53 -22.68 0.58
C GLY A 132 1.84 -21.40 0.08
N LEU A 133 0.54 -21.46 -0.25
CA LEU A 133 -0.25 -20.28 -0.68
C LEU A 133 -0.23 -19.12 0.33
N GLU A 134 0.10 -19.38 1.60
CA GLU A 134 0.31 -18.37 2.64
C GLU A 134 1.36 -17.32 2.25
N ILE A 135 2.33 -17.67 1.39
CA ILE A 135 3.34 -16.73 0.92
C ILE A 135 2.74 -15.56 0.13
N ILE A 136 1.60 -15.78 -0.53
CA ILE A 136 0.89 -14.73 -1.29
C ILE A 136 0.43 -13.62 -0.35
N LEU A 137 -0.04 -13.98 0.86
CA LEU A 137 -0.43 -12.99 1.87
C LEU A 137 0.78 -12.18 2.32
N LYS A 138 1.92 -12.84 2.57
CA LYS A 138 3.17 -12.17 2.96
C LYS A 138 3.67 -11.21 1.88
N PHE A 139 3.59 -11.59 0.60
CA PHE A 139 3.91 -10.69 -0.50
C PHE A 139 2.96 -9.48 -0.56
N ASN A 140 1.67 -9.69 -0.31
CA ASN A 140 0.69 -8.60 -0.29
C ASN A 140 0.87 -7.64 0.90
N GLU A 141 1.39 -8.14 2.03
CA GLU A 141 1.72 -7.34 3.21
C GLU A 141 3.05 -6.58 3.07
N ALA A 142 3.88 -6.93 2.09
CA ALA A 142 5.18 -6.30 1.87
C ALA A 142 5.04 -4.81 1.53
N ILE A 143 5.65 -3.96 2.34
CA ILE A 143 5.66 -2.51 2.11
C ILE A 143 6.68 -2.21 1.00
N CYS A 144 6.19 -1.61 -0.08
CA CYS A 144 6.98 -1.26 -1.25
C CYS A 144 7.16 0.26 -1.38
N ASP A 145 8.21 0.67 -2.09
CA ASP A 145 8.49 2.07 -2.40
C ASP A 145 7.70 2.58 -3.63
N GLY A 146 8.04 3.77 -4.10
CA GLY A 146 7.43 4.37 -5.30
C GLY A 146 7.67 3.57 -6.59
N ASP A 147 8.76 2.82 -6.67
CA ASP A 147 9.12 1.95 -7.81
C ASP A 147 8.61 0.51 -7.62
N GLN A 148 7.78 0.29 -6.60
CA GLN A 148 7.18 -1.01 -6.26
C GLN A 148 8.23 -2.05 -5.86
N ARG A 149 9.39 -1.61 -5.40
CA ARG A 149 10.41 -2.48 -4.83
C ARG A 149 10.20 -2.57 -3.31
N PRO A 150 10.16 -3.79 -2.73
CA PRO A 150 10.05 -3.96 -1.28
C PRO A 150 11.13 -3.21 -0.49
N TYR A 151 10.77 -2.66 0.68
CA TYR A 151 11.74 -2.06 1.61
C TYR A 151 12.60 -3.12 2.33
N GLN A 152 12.00 -4.28 2.62
CA GLN A 152 12.72 -5.46 3.08
C GLN A 152 12.98 -6.35 1.86
N ASP A 153 14.24 -6.67 1.60
CA ASP A 153 14.61 -7.46 0.43
C ASP A 153 14.05 -8.89 0.55
N ILE A 154 13.16 -9.28 -0.37
CA ILE A 154 12.66 -10.65 -0.47
C ILE A 154 13.49 -11.38 -1.52
N ARG A 155 14.04 -12.54 -1.17
CA ARG A 155 14.96 -13.31 -2.02
C ARG A 155 14.60 -14.78 -2.09
N ILE A 156 14.94 -15.40 -3.22
CA ILE A 156 14.92 -16.85 -3.38
C ILE A 156 16.18 -17.41 -2.73
N SER A 157 16.03 -18.13 -1.63
CA SER A 157 17.13 -18.74 -0.90
C SER A 157 17.66 -19.97 -1.60
N HIS A 158 16.76 -20.85 -2.05
CA HIS A 158 17.14 -22.11 -2.69
C HIS A 158 16.01 -22.65 -3.56
N THR A 159 16.37 -23.48 -4.56
CA THR A 159 15.39 -24.21 -5.38
C THR A 159 15.72 -25.69 -5.36
N VAL A 160 14.71 -26.51 -5.05
CA VAL A 160 14.81 -27.97 -4.98
C VAL A 160 13.88 -28.56 -6.03
N ILE A 161 14.45 -29.26 -7.01
CA ILE A 161 13.69 -29.97 -8.03
C ILE A 161 13.33 -31.34 -7.45
N LEU A 162 12.03 -31.62 -7.32
CA LEU A 162 11.58 -32.93 -6.83
C LEU A 162 11.67 -34.00 -7.92
N GLU A 163 11.28 -33.63 -9.15
CA GLU A 163 11.32 -34.51 -10.30
C GLU A 163 11.62 -33.71 -11.58
N ASP A 164 12.59 -34.16 -12.38
CA ASP A 164 12.97 -33.57 -13.66
C ASP A 164 12.74 -34.58 -14.79
N PRO A 165 11.70 -34.39 -15.64
CA PRO A 165 11.39 -35.33 -16.72
C PRO A 165 12.23 -35.11 -17.98
N PHE A 166 13.00 -34.02 -18.05
CA PHE A 166 13.68 -33.61 -19.28
C PHE A 166 15.17 -33.96 -19.24
N ASP A 167 15.72 -34.29 -20.41
CA ASP A 167 17.17 -34.45 -20.55
C ASP A 167 17.92 -33.11 -20.45
N ASP A 168 19.11 -33.17 -19.84
CA ASP A 168 19.99 -32.02 -19.71
C ASP A 168 20.57 -31.61 -21.09
N PRO A 169 20.55 -30.30 -21.43
CA PRO A 169 21.18 -29.83 -22.65
C PRO A 169 22.69 -30.03 -22.60
N VAL A 170 23.30 -30.34 -23.76
CA VAL A 170 24.73 -30.60 -23.89
C VAL A 170 25.52 -29.34 -23.52
N GLY A 171 26.43 -29.44 -22.54
CA GLY A 171 27.24 -28.30 -22.07
C GLY A 171 26.71 -27.62 -20.81
N LEU A 172 25.62 -28.10 -20.23
CA LEU A 172 25.13 -27.61 -18.93
C LEU A 172 26.07 -28.05 -17.80
N VAL A 173 26.73 -27.10 -17.15
CA VAL A 173 27.56 -27.36 -15.96
C VAL A 173 26.70 -27.20 -14.72
N ILE A 174 26.42 -28.30 -14.04
CA ILE A 174 25.66 -28.30 -12.79
C ILE A 174 26.66 -28.12 -11.64
N PRO A 175 26.53 -27.07 -10.82
CA PRO A 175 27.39 -26.89 -9.67
C PRO A 175 27.05 -27.90 -8.56
N ASP A 176 28.07 -28.47 -7.92
CA ASP A 176 27.88 -29.45 -6.83
C ASP A 176 27.22 -28.84 -5.58
N ARG A 177 27.30 -27.51 -5.43
CA ARG A 177 26.74 -26.75 -4.31
C ARG A 177 26.17 -25.43 -4.80
N SER A 178 25.14 -24.95 -4.11
CA SER A 178 24.58 -23.62 -4.35
C SER A 178 25.67 -22.56 -4.17
N PRO A 179 25.91 -21.70 -5.17
CA PRO A 179 26.96 -20.69 -5.09
C PRO A 179 26.68 -19.75 -3.92
N GLU A 180 27.73 -19.37 -3.20
CA GLU A 180 27.60 -18.39 -2.12
C GLU A 180 27.11 -17.05 -2.68
N PRO A 181 26.22 -16.35 -1.98
CA PRO A 181 25.72 -15.06 -2.42
C PRO A 181 26.87 -14.07 -2.61
N THR A 182 26.97 -13.49 -3.80
CA THR A 182 28.01 -12.51 -4.13
C THR A 182 27.90 -11.30 -3.20
N LYS A 183 29.04 -10.73 -2.75
CA LYS A 183 29.05 -9.55 -1.85
C LYS A 183 28.23 -8.38 -2.38
N GLU A 184 28.18 -8.18 -3.70
CA GLU A 184 27.36 -7.14 -4.34
C GLU A 184 25.86 -7.42 -4.24
N ALA A 185 25.45 -8.69 -4.24
CA ALA A 185 24.05 -9.07 -4.03
C ALA A 185 23.61 -8.87 -2.57
N LEU A 186 24.54 -8.97 -1.61
CA LEU A 186 24.32 -8.74 -0.18
C LEU A 186 24.39 -7.26 0.22
N MET A 187 25.15 -6.44 -0.51
CA MET A 187 25.22 -5.00 -0.28
C MET A 187 24.01 -4.30 -0.90
N SER A 188 22.87 -4.36 -0.21
CA SER A 188 21.69 -3.56 -0.51
C SER A 188 21.63 -2.41 0.52
N ASP A 189 21.36 -1.19 0.07
CA ASP A 189 21.06 -0.04 0.96
C ASP A 189 19.68 -0.20 1.66
N ARG A 190 19.07 -1.39 1.59
CA ARG A 190 17.75 -1.73 2.11
C ARG A 190 17.86 -2.75 3.24
N ILE A 191 16.77 -2.89 3.99
CA ILE A 191 16.70 -3.81 5.13
C ILE A 191 16.97 -5.22 4.60
N GLY A 192 18.04 -5.83 5.12
CA GLY A 192 18.41 -7.19 4.76
C GLY A 192 17.29 -8.16 5.10
N ALA A 193 17.17 -9.24 4.33
CA ALA A 193 16.20 -10.31 4.61
C ALA A 193 16.33 -10.87 6.06
N ASP A 194 17.56 -10.87 6.58
CA ASP A 194 17.91 -11.37 7.92
C ASP A 194 17.87 -10.28 9.01
N GLU A 195 17.58 -9.03 8.64
CA GLU A 195 17.45 -7.93 9.59
C GLU A 195 16.02 -7.89 10.11
N ALA A 196 15.86 -8.14 11.42
CA ALA A 196 14.57 -7.95 12.08
C ALA A 196 14.17 -6.48 11.95
N ILE A 197 12.97 -6.24 11.40
CA ILE A 197 12.36 -4.91 11.41
C ILE A 197 12.08 -4.58 12.87
N ASP A 198 12.95 -3.78 13.47
CA ASP A 198 12.72 -3.23 14.80
C ASP A 198 11.69 -2.10 14.66
N ASP A 199 10.41 -2.44 14.77
CA ASP A 199 9.30 -1.47 14.81
C ASP A 199 9.47 -0.43 15.94
N MET A 200 10.37 -0.68 16.90
CA MET A 200 10.69 0.17 18.04
C MET A 200 12.04 0.90 17.88
N GLY A 201 12.79 0.59 16.81
CA GLY A 201 14.14 1.04 16.55
C GLY A 201 14.15 2.49 16.08
N GLY A 202 14.26 3.41 17.04
CA GLY A 202 14.34 4.86 16.78
C GLY A 202 13.13 5.67 17.24
N MET A 203 12.09 5.03 17.76
CA MET A 203 11.00 5.75 18.45
C MET A 203 11.45 6.12 19.86
N THR A 204 11.13 7.35 20.27
CA THR A 204 11.35 7.77 21.65
C THR A 204 10.44 6.96 22.59
N ILE A 205 10.87 6.78 23.85
CA ILE A 205 10.09 6.06 24.88
C ILE A 205 8.65 6.62 24.99
N GLU A 206 8.46 7.91 24.70
CA GLU A 206 7.17 8.59 24.74
C GLU A 206 6.23 8.14 23.61
N GLU A 207 6.70 8.07 22.37
CA GLU A 207 5.91 7.62 21.22
C GLU A 207 5.47 6.14 21.36
N LEU A 208 6.32 5.32 21.97
CA LEU A 208 6.01 3.91 22.26
C LEU A 208 4.87 3.77 23.26
N THR A 209 4.85 4.59 24.30
CA THR A 209 3.75 4.58 25.28
C THR A 209 2.44 5.08 24.70
N GLU A 210 2.50 6.04 23.77
CA GLU A 210 1.30 6.59 23.13
C GLU A 210 0.69 5.59 22.14
N ASN A 211 1.52 4.92 21.34
CA ASN A 211 1.06 3.84 20.45
C ASN A 211 0.52 2.63 21.21
N GLN A 212 1.13 2.25 22.34
CA GLN A 212 0.59 1.20 23.21
C GLN A 212 -0.77 1.58 23.77
N LYS A 213 -0.93 2.82 24.26
CA LYS A 213 -2.22 3.31 24.76
C LYS A 213 -3.28 3.35 23.66
N ALA A 214 -2.94 3.75 22.44
CA ALA A 214 -3.86 3.77 21.32
C ALA A 214 -4.30 2.36 20.89
N LYS A 215 -3.36 1.41 20.80
CA LYS A 215 -3.67 0.00 20.50
C LYS A 215 -4.49 -0.64 21.62
N GLU A 216 -4.16 -0.38 22.89
CA GLU A 216 -4.91 -0.90 24.04
C GLU A 216 -6.32 -0.30 24.11
N ALA A 217 -6.48 1.00 23.83
CA ALA A 217 -7.78 1.66 23.74
C ALA A 217 -8.63 1.06 22.61
N LYS A 218 -8.03 0.80 21.44
CA LYS A 218 -8.73 0.18 20.31
C LYS A 218 -9.11 -1.28 20.60
N ALA A 219 -8.22 -2.06 21.20
CA ALA A 219 -8.51 -3.43 21.60
C ALA A 219 -9.60 -3.50 22.66
N ARG A 220 -9.57 -2.61 23.66
CA ARG A 220 -10.64 -2.47 24.66
C ARG A 220 -11.96 -2.07 24.02
N ALA A 221 -11.95 -1.13 23.07
CA ALA A 221 -13.14 -0.73 22.33
C ALA A 221 -13.75 -1.90 21.55
N THR A 222 -12.93 -2.69 20.85
CA THR A 222 -13.39 -3.89 20.13
C THR A 222 -13.90 -4.98 21.07
N ILE A 223 -13.26 -5.17 22.24
CA ILE A 223 -13.75 -6.12 23.26
C ILE A 223 -15.11 -5.66 23.79
N LEU A 224 -15.29 -4.36 24.07
CA LEU A 224 -16.58 -3.81 24.48
C LEU A 224 -17.65 -3.94 23.38
N GLU A 225 -17.27 -3.77 22.11
CA GLU A 225 -18.17 -3.98 20.95
C GLU A 225 -18.65 -5.44 20.86
N ILE A 226 -17.76 -6.41 21.09
CA ILE A 226 -18.09 -7.85 21.06
C ILE A 226 -18.98 -8.26 22.24
N VAL A 227 -18.83 -7.61 23.41
CA VAL A 227 -19.57 -7.95 24.64
C VAL A 227 -21.02 -7.42 24.63
N GLY A 228 -21.39 -6.55 23.69
CA GLY A 228 -22.80 -6.18 23.46
C GLY A 228 -23.47 -5.34 24.54
N ASP A 229 -22.71 -4.80 25.51
CA ASP A 229 -23.17 -3.82 26.49
C ASP A 229 -22.87 -2.38 25.98
N ILE A 230 -23.95 -1.68 25.65
CA ILE A 230 -24.14 -0.34 25.01
C ILE A 230 -23.66 0.83 25.92
N PRO A 231 -23.43 2.12 25.52
CA PRO A 231 -23.44 2.86 24.22
C PRO A 231 -22.12 3.61 23.87
N ASP A 232 -22.08 4.21 22.68
CA ASP A 232 -21.03 5.06 22.08
C ASP A 232 -19.99 5.70 23.03
N ALA A 233 -18.72 5.38 22.76
CA ALA A 233 -17.52 5.82 23.48
C ALA A 233 -17.23 7.35 23.43
N ASP A 234 -18.08 8.16 22.79
CA ASP A 234 -17.82 9.59 22.56
C ASP A 234 -18.66 10.55 23.43
N ILE A 235 -19.46 10.06 24.38
CA ILE A 235 -20.22 10.92 25.29
C ILE A 235 -19.41 11.15 26.57
N ALA A 236 -18.69 12.27 26.63
CA ALA A 236 -17.98 12.69 27.83
C ALA A 236 -18.95 12.76 29.03
N PRO A 237 -18.68 12.05 30.13
CA PRO A 237 -19.53 12.10 31.30
C PRO A 237 -19.53 13.51 31.91
N PRO A 238 -20.64 13.94 32.53
CA PRO A 238 -20.68 15.25 33.18
C PRO A 238 -19.70 15.30 34.36
N GLU A 239 -18.61 16.05 34.20
CA GLU A 239 -17.50 16.17 35.19
C GLU A 239 -17.90 16.81 36.54
N ASN A 240 -19.16 17.24 36.69
CA ASN A 240 -19.66 17.96 37.85
C ASN A 240 -20.55 17.11 38.78
N VAL A 241 -20.69 15.81 38.52
CA VAL A 241 -21.53 14.90 39.30
C VAL A 241 -20.68 13.83 39.99
N LEU A 242 -20.80 13.75 41.31
CA LEU A 242 -20.22 12.69 42.12
C LEU A 242 -21.25 11.60 42.42
N PHE A 243 -20.77 10.37 42.40
CA PHE A 243 -21.43 9.18 42.90
C PHE A 243 -20.85 8.84 44.28
N VAL A 244 -21.71 8.74 45.29
CA VAL A 244 -21.32 8.35 46.65
C VAL A 244 -21.98 7.01 46.97
N CYS A 245 -21.19 5.99 47.32
CA CYS A 245 -21.70 4.66 47.68
C CYS A 245 -21.20 4.21 49.06
N LYS A 246 -21.74 3.07 49.52
CA LYS A 246 -21.53 2.52 50.87
C LYS A 246 -22.04 3.45 51.98
N LEU A 247 -23.12 4.19 51.70
CA LEU A 247 -23.77 5.01 52.71
C LEU A 247 -24.43 4.16 53.79
N ASN A 248 -24.60 4.71 54.98
CA ASN A 248 -25.45 4.10 55.99
C ASN A 248 -26.92 4.23 55.54
N PRO A 249 -27.76 3.18 55.66
CA PRO A 249 -29.20 3.26 55.37
C PRO A 249 -29.94 4.42 56.05
N VAL A 250 -29.43 4.89 57.19
CA VAL A 250 -30.00 5.99 57.98
C VAL A 250 -29.64 7.37 57.43
N THR A 251 -28.56 7.49 56.66
CA THR A 251 -28.08 8.78 56.14
C THR A 251 -29.08 9.38 55.16
N THR A 252 -29.44 10.65 55.36
CA THR A 252 -30.41 11.38 54.52
C THR A 252 -29.72 12.27 53.48
N ASP A 253 -30.49 12.74 52.50
CA ASP A 253 -30.01 13.70 51.49
C ASP A 253 -29.59 15.04 52.11
N ASP A 254 -30.27 15.47 53.17
CA ASP A 254 -29.94 16.69 53.90
C ASP A 254 -28.59 16.57 54.64
N ASP A 255 -28.28 15.40 55.21
CA ASP A 255 -26.99 15.14 55.87
C ASP A 255 -25.82 15.22 54.87
N LEU A 256 -26.00 14.65 53.68
CA LEU A 256 -25.00 14.72 52.62
C LEU A 256 -24.87 16.12 52.04
N GLU A 257 -25.96 16.88 51.92
CA GLU A 257 -25.90 18.27 51.49
C GLU A 257 -25.08 19.10 52.49
N ILE A 258 -25.27 18.92 53.79
CA ILE A 258 -24.49 19.60 54.83
C ILE A 258 -23.00 19.25 54.71
N ILE A 259 -22.67 17.95 54.59
CA ILE A 259 -21.29 17.48 54.56
C ILE A 259 -20.56 17.97 53.30
N PHE A 260 -21.20 17.88 52.14
CA PHE A 260 -20.58 18.21 50.85
C PHE A 260 -20.65 19.71 50.50
N SER A 261 -21.55 20.50 51.12
CA SER A 261 -21.65 21.95 50.90
C SER A 261 -20.37 22.71 51.28
N ARG A 262 -19.51 22.10 52.11
CA ARG A 262 -18.22 22.67 52.52
C ARG A 262 -17.23 22.86 51.35
N PHE A 263 -17.38 22.07 50.29
CA PHE A 263 -16.46 22.11 49.13
C PHE A 263 -16.95 23.02 48.01
N GLY A 264 -18.26 23.30 47.96
CA GLY A 264 -18.84 24.19 46.98
C GLY A 264 -20.36 24.21 47.02
N LYS A 265 -20.95 25.04 46.16
CA LYS A 265 -22.41 25.12 46.03
C LYS A 265 -22.95 23.88 45.33
N ILE A 266 -23.81 23.14 46.03
CA ILE A 266 -24.52 21.97 45.50
C ILE A 266 -25.74 22.45 44.71
N ILE A 267 -25.92 21.92 43.50
CA ILE A 267 -27.10 22.13 42.65
C ILE A 267 -28.19 21.11 43.01
N GLY A 268 -27.80 19.87 43.30
CA GLY A 268 -28.70 18.80 43.71
C GLY A 268 -27.98 17.70 44.49
N CYS A 269 -28.65 17.16 45.49
CA CYS A 269 -28.25 15.98 46.26
C CYS A 269 -29.46 15.04 46.33
N GLU A 270 -29.29 13.78 45.94
CA GLU A 270 -30.35 12.76 46.07
C GLU A 270 -29.75 11.43 46.53
N VAL A 271 -30.26 10.92 47.64
CA VAL A 271 -30.05 9.53 48.07
C VAL A 271 -31.10 8.66 47.38
N ILE A 272 -30.65 7.64 46.65
CA ILE A 272 -31.55 6.77 45.91
C ILE A 272 -32.17 5.74 46.87
N ARG A 273 -33.49 5.63 46.82
CA ARG A 273 -34.30 4.74 47.66
C ARG A 273 -35.08 3.78 46.79
N ASP A 274 -35.32 2.59 47.28
CA ASP A 274 -36.18 1.62 46.61
C ASP A 274 -37.61 2.16 46.55
N HIS A 275 -38.21 2.08 45.36
CA HIS A 275 -39.53 2.64 45.06
C HIS A 275 -40.66 1.91 45.79
N GLN A 276 -40.46 0.64 46.15
CA GLN A 276 -41.50 -0.18 46.79
C GLN A 276 -41.41 -0.15 48.33
N THR A 277 -40.19 -0.18 48.87
CA THR A 277 -39.95 -0.25 50.33
C THR A 277 -39.62 1.10 50.95
N GLY A 278 -39.17 2.09 50.15
CA GLY A 278 -38.67 3.37 50.65
C GLY A 278 -37.29 3.29 51.31
N ASP A 279 -36.69 2.10 51.36
CA ASP A 279 -35.39 1.86 51.98
C ASP A 279 -34.27 2.47 51.13
N SER A 280 -33.26 3.04 51.81
CA SER A 280 -32.10 3.60 51.13
C SER A 280 -31.30 2.49 50.44
N LEU A 281 -31.04 2.66 49.14
CA LEU A 281 -30.18 1.77 48.37
C LEU A 281 -28.69 2.02 48.64
N GLN A 282 -28.37 2.87 49.61
CA GLN A 282 -27.01 3.09 50.14
C GLN A 282 -26.05 3.76 49.15
N TYR A 283 -26.61 4.46 48.16
CA TYR A 283 -25.86 5.34 47.26
C TYR A 283 -26.62 6.63 46.94
N ALA A 284 -25.87 7.66 46.56
CA ALA A 284 -26.37 9.00 46.29
C ALA A 284 -25.64 9.65 45.12
N PHE A 285 -26.30 10.64 44.50
CA PHE A 285 -25.71 11.50 43.48
C PHE A 285 -25.67 12.94 43.97
N ILE A 286 -24.53 13.59 43.78
CA ILE A 286 -24.31 14.98 44.19
C ILE A 286 -23.81 15.77 42.97
N GLU A 287 -24.58 16.80 42.58
CA GLU A 287 -24.24 17.70 41.48
C GLU A 287 -23.69 19.01 42.04
N PHE A 288 -22.46 19.36 41.65
CA PHE A 288 -21.82 20.62 42.01
C PHE A 288 -21.99 21.69 40.92
N ALA A 289 -22.06 22.96 41.34
CA ALA A 289 -22.06 24.07 40.40
C ALA A 289 -20.71 24.28 39.69
N ASP A 290 -19.62 23.98 40.39
CA ASP A 290 -18.25 24.19 39.91
C ASP A 290 -17.47 22.87 39.88
N ARG A 291 -16.78 22.62 38.78
CA ARG A 291 -15.93 21.42 38.59
C ARG A 291 -14.81 21.31 39.63
N LYS A 292 -14.21 22.44 40.02
CA LYS A 292 -13.12 22.46 41.01
C LYS A 292 -13.60 22.00 42.40
N SER A 293 -14.82 22.37 42.77
CA SER A 293 -15.44 21.94 44.02
C SER A 293 -15.74 20.43 44.02
N CYS A 294 -16.08 19.88 42.86
CA CYS A 294 -16.29 18.45 42.65
C CYS A 294 -15.00 17.65 42.88
N GLU A 295 -13.90 18.09 42.26
CA GLU A 295 -12.56 17.48 42.44
C GLU A 295 -12.09 17.54 43.91
N ASP A 296 -12.22 18.71 44.55
CA ASP A 296 -11.84 18.90 45.96
C ASP A 296 -12.65 18.01 46.91
N ALA A 297 -13.95 17.83 46.63
CA ALA A 297 -14.81 16.95 47.40
C ALA A 297 -14.43 15.48 47.22
N TYR A 298 -14.13 15.04 45.98
CA TYR A 298 -13.69 13.68 45.69
C TYR A 298 -12.44 13.31 46.49
N PHE A 299 -11.37 14.12 46.42
CA PHE A 299 -10.11 13.82 47.10
C PHE A 299 -10.21 13.84 48.63
N LYS A 300 -11.12 14.64 49.20
CA LYS A 300 -11.22 14.83 50.66
C LYS A 300 -12.27 13.94 51.31
N MET A 301 -13.28 13.49 50.57
CA MET A 301 -14.40 12.73 51.10
C MET A 301 -14.33 11.23 50.82
N ASP A 302 -13.46 10.78 49.91
CA ASP A 302 -13.24 9.35 49.72
C ASP A 302 -12.70 8.70 51.01
N ASN A 303 -13.26 7.54 51.36
CA ASN A 303 -12.95 6.78 52.58
C ASN A 303 -13.19 7.49 53.92
N VAL A 304 -13.95 8.60 53.93
CA VAL A 304 -14.38 9.28 55.16
C VAL A 304 -15.48 8.48 55.88
N LEU A 305 -15.46 8.54 57.20
CA LEU A 305 -16.41 7.83 58.07
C LEU A 305 -17.63 8.72 58.33
N ILE A 306 -18.80 8.29 57.85
CA ILE A 306 -20.11 8.93 58.04
C ILE A 306 -21.04 7.90 58.66
N ASP A 307 -21.65 8.23 59.81
CA ASP A 307 -22.58 7.35 60.53
C ASP A 307 -22.05 5.92 60.71
N ASP A 308 -20.81 5.78 61.20
CA ASP A 308 -20.10 4.51 61.42
C ASP A 308 -19.80 3.67 60.16
N ARG A 309 -19.95 4.25 58.96
CA ARG A 309 -19.60 3.60 57.70
C ARG A 309 -18.62 4.44 56.87
N ARG A 310 -17.63 3.77 56.28
CA ARG A 310 -16.71 4.43 55.33
C ARG A 310 -17.38 4.53 53.98
N ILE A 311 -17.58 5.77 53.53
CA ILE A 311 -18.15 6.04 52.22
C ILE A 311 -17.08 5.96 51.14
N HIS A 312 -17.51 5.66 49.92
CA HIS A 312 -16.66 5.72 48.74
C HIS A 312 -17.25 6.73 47.75
N VAL A 313 -16.42 7.63 47.26
CA VAL A 313 -16.83 8.70 46.34
C VAL A 313 -16.14 8.47 45.00
N ASP A 314 -16.87 8.56 43.90
CA ASP A 314 -16.38 8.40 42.54
C ASP A 314 -17.02 9.42 41.58
N PHE A 315 -16.43 9.65 40.42
CA PHE A 315 -17.03 10.48 39.38
C PHE A 315 -18.13 9.69 38.64
N SER A 316 -19.29 10.31 38.46
CA SER A 316 -20.42 9.63 37.83
C SER A 316 -20.24 9.54 36.31
N GLN A 317 -20.10 8.31 35.78
CA GLN A 317 -19.82 8.07 34.36
C GLN A 317 -21.09 8.01 33.47
N SER A 318 -22.30 7.97 34.03
CA SER A 318 -23.49 7.50 33.29
C SER A 318 -24.69 8.45 33.23
N VAL A 319 -24.54 9.75 33.53
CA VAL A 319 -25.70 10.65 33.75
C VAL A 319 -25.99 11.64 32.62
N ALA A 320 -25.42 11.47 31.42
CA ALA A 320 -25.67 12.38 30.30
C ALA A 320 -27.13 12.38 29.79
N LYS A 321 -27.93 11.32 30.09
CA LYS A 321 -29.32 11.16 29.62
C LYS A 321 -30.41 11.37 30.69
N MET A 322 -30.06 11.67 31.94
CA MET A 322 -31.05 11.92 33.01
C MET A 322 -31.25 13.41 33.22
N ARG A 323 -32.49 13.88 33.12
CA ARG A 323 -32.84 15.24 33.53
C ARG A 323 -33.82 15.21 34.70
N TRP A 324 -33.37 15.78 35.80
CA TRP A 324 -34.05 15.79 37.08
C TRP A 324 -35.26 16.74 37.07
N ARG A 325 -36.41 16.33 37.62
CA ARG A 325 -37.67 17.13 37.62
C ARG A 325 -38.03 17.79 38.96
N GLY A 326 -37.17 17.70 39.98
CA GLY A 326 -37.37 18.28 41.32
C GLY A 326 -37.76 17.24 42.38
N LYS A 327 -37.55 17.58 43.68
CA LYS A 327 -37.67 16.65 44.83
C LYS A 327 -39.02 15.90 44.78
N GLY A 328 -38.95 14.56 44.81
CA GLY A 328 -40.12 13.65 44.86
C GLY A 328 -40.83 13.37 43.52
N LYS A 329 -40.33 13.84 42.38
CA LYS A 329 -40.98 13.66 41.05
C LYS A 329 -40.29 12.68 40.10
N GLY A 330 -39.23 11.99 40.56
CA GLY A 330 -38.51 10.97 39.81
C GLY A 330 -37.72 11.50 38.60
N ILE A 331 -37.05 10.58 37.93
CA ILE A 331 -36.11 10.83 36.83
C ILE A 331 -36.76 10.47 35.49
N ARG A 332 -36.55 11.29 34.45
CA ARG A 332 -36.88 10.93 33.05
C ARG A 332 -35.62 10.67 32.25
N TYR A 333 -35.65 9.59 31.48
CA TYR A 333 -34.73 9.29 30.40
C TYR A 333 -35.29 9.91 29.11
N PHE A 334 -34.46 10.66 28.39
CA PHE A 334 -34.82 11.17 27.06
C PHE A 334 -34.06 10.39 25.99
N ASP A 335 -34.79 9.87 25.00
CA ASP A 335 -34.23 9.35 23.75
C ASP A 335 -34.11 10.47 22.71
N GLU A 336 -33.20 10.30 21.75
CA GLU A 336 -32.80 11.34 20.79
C GLU A 336 -33.92 11.87 19.88
N ASP A 337 -35.09 11.22 19.83
CA ASP A 337 -36.20 11.63 18.97
C ASP A 337 -36.96 12.87 19.48
N ASP A 338 -36.88 13.22 20.76
CA ASP A 338 -37.57 14.41 21.29
C ASP A 338 -36.91 15.73 20.88
N LYS A 339 -35.62 15.74 20.53
CA LYS A 339 -34.92 16.95 20.05
C LYS A 339 -35.39 17.41 18.66
N LYS A 340 -36.02 16.53 17.88
CA LYS A 340 -36.52 16.87 16.52
C LYS A 340 -37.84 17.62 16.54
N ARG A 341 -38.64 17.53 17.61
CA ARG A 341 -39.98 18.14 17.67
C ARG A 341 -39.98 19.64 17.96
N ASP A 342 -39.01 20.14 18.72
CA ASP A 342 -38.98 21.56 19.11
C ASP A 342 -38.41 22.48 18.01
N ASN A 343 -37.73 21.93 17.01
CA ASN A 343 -37.07 22.70 15.95
C ASN A 343 -37.90 22.86 14.67
N TYR A 344 -39.14 22.35 14.63
CA TYR A 344 -40.02 22.35 13.45
C TYR A 344 -41.29 23.21 13.61
N SER A 345 -41.27 24.24 14.48
CA SER A 345 -42.44 25.12 14.68
C SER A 345 -42.21 26.61 14.38
N PHE A 346 -41.06 27.04 13.85
CA PHE A 346 -40.79 28.49 13.64
C PHE A 346 -40.39 28.96 12.23
N LEU A 347 -40.57 28.15 11.17
CA LEU A 347 -40.48 28.64 9.79
C LEU A 347 -41.77 28.39 9.01
N LYS A 348 -42.78 29.23 9.27
CA LYS A 348 -43.83 29.53 8.29
C LYS A 348 -43.71 31.01 7.92
N LYS A 349 -43.13 31.29 6.74
CA LYS A 349 -43.19 32.63 6.11
C LYS A 349 -44.64 32.91 5.69
N PRO A 350 -45.18 34.13 5.91
CA PRO A 350 -46.32 34.59 5.15
C PRO A 350 -45.84 35.39 3.93
N GLU A 351 -46.50 35.16 2.81
CA GLU A 351 -46.33 35.91 1.57
C GLU A 351 -47.22 37.17 1.55
N THR A 352 -46.69 38.18 0.87
CA THR A 352 -47.34 39.24 0.09
C THR A 352 -48.05 40.43 0.74
N SER A 353 -47.62 41.58 0.22
CA SER A 353 -48.37 42.79 -0.17
C SER A 353 -48.48 43.98 0.79
N ARG A 354 -47.88 45.09 0.30
CA ARG A 354 -48.36 46.49 0.26
C ARG A 354 -48.87 47.13 1.56
N GLU A 355 -48.19 48.20 1.97
CA GLU A 355 -48.67 49.58 2.28
C GLU A 355 -47.65 50.27 3.21
N ARG A 356 -46.97 51.33 2.74
CA ARG A 356 -47.29 52.76 2.88
C ARG A 356 -47.37 53.30 4.32
N ASN A 357 -46.44 54.23 4.55
CA ASN A 357 -46.57 55.51 5.24
C ASN A 357 -46.41 55.60 6.78
N ASN A 358 -45.36 56.37 7.11
CA ASN A 358 -45.36 57.60 7.92
C ASN A 358 -45.37 57.58 9.45
N ASP A 359 -44.44 58.43 9.90
CA ASP A 359 -44.58 59.49 10.92
C ASP A 359 -44.34 59.16 12.41
N ASN A 360 -43.23 59.74 12.87
CA ASN A 360 -43.11 60.79 13.90
C ASN A 360 -43.60 60.56 15.34
N GLY A 361 -42.72 61.00 16.26
CA GLY A 361 -43.07 61.54 17.58
C GLY A 361 -42.73 60.59 18.73
N LYS A 362 -41.70 60.85 19.54
CA LYS A 362 -41.56 61.84 20.63
C LYS A 362 -42.04 61.33 22.01
N ASP A 363 -41.07 61.39 22.91
CA ASP A 363 -41.13 61.91 24.29
C ASP A 363 -41.59 61.03 25.47
N ARG A 364 -40.77 61.16 26.54
CA ARG A 364 -41.00 61.09 28.01
C ARG A 364 -40.86 59.73 28.71
N GLU A 365 -39.80 59.60 29.52
CA GLU A 365 -39.74 59.75 31.01
C GLU A 365 -39.91 58.36 31.67
N ASP A 366 -39.24 57.91 32.72
CA ASP A 366 -38.33 58.49 33.70
C ASP A 366 -37.63 57.32 34.46
N GLY A 367 -36.55 57.58 35.20
CA GLY A 367 -36.30 56.87 36.46
C GLY A 367 -35.33 55.65 36.54
N LYS A 368 -34.07 55.96 36.91
CA LYS A 368 -33.27 55.28 37.97
C LYS A 368 -32.85 53.79 37.81
N ARG A 369 -31.56 53.56 37.49
CA ARG A 369 -30.51 53.08 38.43
C ARG A 369 -29.24 52.70 37.67
N LYS A 370 -28.16 53.44 37.96
CA LYS A 370 -26.78 53.10 37.59
C LYS A 370 -26.28 52.03 38.56
N GLU A 371 -25.96 50.83 38.07
CA GLU A 371 -24.75 50.05 38.43
C GLU A 371 -24.65 48.75 37.59
N SER A 372 -24.63 48.83 36.26
CA SER A 372 -24.42 47.65 35.39
C SER A 372 -23.57 47.90 34.13
N SER A 373 -23.17 49.14 33.81
CA SER A 373 -22.63 49.45 32.48
C SER A 373 -21.11 49.27 32.30
N ARG A 374 -20.36 48.77 33.29
CA ARG A 374 -18.90 48.54 33.14
C ARG A 374 -18.52 47.09 32.80
N LYS A 375 -19.40 46.10 33.01
CA LYS A 375 -19.11 44.69 32.68
C LYS A 375 -19.57 44.28 31.28
N ASP A 376 -20.59 44.94 30.71
CA ASP A 376 -21.10 44.59 29.38
C ASP A 376 -20.27 45.15 28.22
N HIS A 377 -19.58 46.28 28.38
CA HIS A 377 -18.64 46.77 27.35
C HIS A 377 -17.39 45.87 27.19
N ARG A 378 -16.84 45.32 28.29
CA ARG A 378 -15.72 44.36 28.18
C ARG A 378 -16.12 43.04 27.52
N LYS A 379 -17.37 42.59 27.69
CA LYS A 379 -17.86 41.35 27.06
C LYS A 379 -18.16 41.54 25.57
N TYR A 380 -18.53 42.75 25.14
CA TYR A 380 -18.74 43.09 23.74
C TYR A 380 -17.43 43.32 22.98
N GLU A 381 -16.42 43.95 23.61
CA GLU A 381 -15.09 44.13 23.00
C GLU A 381 -14.34 42.80 22.85
N ARG A 382 -14.34 41.94 23.87
CA ARG A 382 -13.66 40.63 23.80
C ARG A 382 -14.27 39.70 22.74
N ARG A 383 -15.60 39.78 22.55
CA ARG A 383 -16.32 39.01 21.51
C ARG A 383 -16.12 39.58 20.10
N LYS A 384 -15.69 40.84 19.99
CA LYS A 384 -15.31 41.47 18.71
C LYS A 384 -13.86 41.09 18.37
N GLU A 385 -12.94 41.11 19.33
CA GLU A 385 -11.56 40.62 19.18
C GLU A 385 -11.51 39.12 18.82
N ASP A 386 -12.31 38.25 19.45
CA ASP A 386 -12.34 36.82 19.11
C ASP A 386 -12.96 36.54 17.72
N LYS A 387 -13.85 37.43 17.25
CA LYS A 387 -14.41 37.35 15.88
C LYS A 387 -13.44 37.86 14.83
N ASP A 388 -12.65 38.87 15.15
CA ASP A 388 -11.66 39.43 14.23
C ASP A 388 -10.43 38.52 14.15
N LYS A 389 -9.98 37.90 15.26
CA LYS A 389 -8.95 36.84 15.24
C LYS A 389 -9.35 35.61 14.41
N ARG A 390 -10.60 35.11 14.56
CA ARG A 390 -11.12 34.01 13.73
C ARG A 390 -11.24 34.37 12.24
N LYS A 391 -11.33 35.66 11.88
CA LYS A 391 -11.31 36.12 10.49
C LYS A 391 -9.88 36.23 9.97
N GLU A 392 -8.92 36.63 10.80
CA GLU A 392 -7.50 36.64 10.49
C GLU A 392 -6.94 35.23 10.28
N ASP A 393 -7.24 34.28 11.18
CA ASP A 393 -6.78 32.88 11.04
C ASP A 393 -7.33 32.23 9.76
N ARG A 394 -8.62 32.43 9.48
CA ARG A 394 -9.24 31.96 8.22
C ARG A 394 -8.66 32.64 6.98
N SER A 395 -8.18 33.88 7.09
CA SER A 395 -7.53 34.59 6.00
C SER A 395 -6.10 34.05 5.78
N TYR A 396 -5.40 33.69 6.86
CA TYR A 396 -4.07 33.09 6.79
C TYR A 396 -4.11 31.69 6.17
N ASP A 397 -5.03 30.83 6.62
CA ASP A 397 -5.24 29.49 6.06
C ASP A 397 -5.64 29.52 4.58
N ARG A 398 -6.42 30.53 4.17
CA ARG A 398 -6.78 30.74 2.76
C ARG A 398 -5.57 31.17 1.92
N TYR A 399 -4.69 32.01 2.47
CA TYR A 399 -3.49 32.49 1.77
C TYR A 399 -2.40 31.40 1.66
N GLU A 400 -2.26 30.58 2.69
CA GLU A 400 -1.41 29.37 2.72
C GLU A 400 -1.87 28.35 1.67
N ASN A 401 -3.17 28.04 1.63
CA ASN A 401 -3.72 27.13 0.64
C ASN A 401 -3.58 27.66 -0.79
N GLU A 402 -3.82 28.95 -1.05
CA GLU A 402 -3.58 29.53 -2.37
C GLU A 402 -2.11 29.50 -2.79
N ARG A 403 -1.17 29.70 -1.86
CA ARG A 403 0.27 29.55 -2.12
C ARG A 403 0.65 28.11 -2.44
N ARG A 404 0.08 27.16 -1.69
CA ARG A 404 0.33 25.71 -1.90
C ARG A 404 -0.22 25.25 -3.25
N ASP A 405 -1.38 25.72 -3.65
CA ASP A 405 -1.97 25.41 -4.95
C ASP A 405 -1.21 26.06 -6.10
N ARG A 406 -0.69 27.30 -5.93
CA ARG A 406 0.20 27.91 -6.93
C ARG A 406 1.51 27.12 -7.09
N ARG A 407 2.15 26.70 -6.00
CA ARG A 407 3.35 25.84 -6.06
C ARG A 407 3.08 24.53 -6.77
N LYS A 408 2.00 23.83 -6.43
CA LYS A 408 1.60 22.59 -7.13
C LYS A 408 1.36 22.80 -8.62
N LYS A 409 0.83 23.98 -9.01
CA LYS A 409 0.58 24.31 -10.41
C LYS A 409 1.85 24.68 -11.17
N GLU A 410 2.83 25.28 -10.51
CA GLU A 410 4.17 25.52 -11.06
C GLU A 410 4.95 24.20 -11.21
N GLU A 411 4.96 23.35 -10.19
CA GLU A 411 5.59 22.03 -10.23
C GLU A 411 5.03 21.14 -11.35
N ARG A 412 3.69 21.16 -11.54
CA ARG A 412 3.06 20.46 -12.68
C ARG A 412 3.53 21.01 -14.02
N ARG A 413 3.60 22.34 -14.17
CA ARG A 413 4.06 22.98 -15.42
C ARG A 413 5.52 22.70 -15.72
N ASP A 414 6.37 22.59 -14.71
CA ASP A 414 7.79 22.29 -14.91
C ASP A 414 8.01 20.80 -15.20
N ARG A 415 7.21 19.92 -14.60
CA ARG A 415 7.17 18.49 -14.97
C ARG A 415 6.70 18.30 -16.42
N ASP A 416 5.63 18.98 -16.83
CA ASP A 416 5.13 18.94 -18.22
C ASP A 416 6.18 19.43 -19.24
N LYS A 417 7.02 20.42 -18.86
CA LYS A 417 8.13 20.90 -19.71
C LYS A 417 9.30 19.92 -19.75
N GLU A 418 9.59 19.23 -18.66
CA GLU A 418 10.63 18.18 -18.64
C GLU A 418 10.22 16.97 -19.47
N ASP A 419 8.96 16.55 -19.37
CA ASP A 419 8.41 15.45 -20.18
C ASP A 419 8.45 15.81 -21.68
N GLN A 420 8.03 17.02 -22.07
CA GLN A 420 8.17 17.48 -23.46
C GLN A 420 9.62 17.54 -23.96
N ARG A 421 10.59 17.84 -23.08
CA ARG A 421 12.02 17.83 -23.44
C ARG A 421 12.57 16.42 -23.58
N ARG A 422 12.10 15.48 -22.76
CA ARG A 422 12.44 14.04 -22.88
C ARG A 422 11.90 13.49 -24.17
N ASP A 423 10.62 13.69 -24.47
CA ASP A 423 9.98 13.24 -25.72
C ASP A 423 10.74 13.78 -26.95
N TYR A 424 11.10 15.06 -26.95
CA TYR A 424 11.85 15.65 -28.07
C TYR A 424 13.28 15.10 -28.20
N SER A 425 13.92 14.74 -27.08
CA SER A 425 15.25 14.12 -27.09
C SER A 425 15.20 12.67 -27.58
N GLU A 426 14.17 11.93 -27.16
CA GLU A 426 13.95 10.52 -27.48
C GLU A 426 13.61 10.35 -28.97
N ASP A 427 12.74 11.22 -29.51
CA ASP A 427 12.40 11.27 -30.93
C ASP A 427 13.61 11.64 -31.80
N ARG A 428 14.55 12.44 -31.27
CA ARG A 428 15.82 12.77 -31.94
C ARG A 428 16.82 11.62 -31.90
N SER A 429 16.87 10.84 -30.83
CA SER A 429 17.71 9.64 -30.76
C SER A 429 17.17 8.52 -31.63
N GLU A 430 15.85 8.32 -31.67
CA GLU A 430 15.22 7.34 -32.56
C GLU A 430 15.50 7.63 -34.03
N ARG A 431 15.37 8.90 -34.46
CA ARG A 431 15.70 9.29 -35.83
C ARG A 431 17.18 9.09 -36.17
N ARG A 432 18.07 9.19 -35.18
CA ARG A 432 19.51 8.96 -35.36
C ARG A 432 19.79 7.48 -35.51
N ASN A 433 19.24 6.64 -34.63
CA ASN A 433 19.37 5.18 -34.68
C ASN A 433 18.81 4.61 -35.99
N ARG A 434 17.62 5.03 -36.43
CA ARG A 434 17.05 4.59 -37.73
C ARG A 434 17.90 5.00 -38.94
N ARG A 435 18.71 6.07 -38.83
CA ARG A 435 19.61 6.53 -39.89
C ARG A 435 20.90 5.73 -39.90
N ASP A 436 21.40 5.37 -38.73
CA ASP A 436 22.59 4.53 -38.57
C ASP A 436 22.28 3.07 -38.99
N GLU A 437 21.14 2.51 -38.59
CA GLU A 437 20.66 1.19 -39.06
C GLU A 437 20.49 1.13 -40.58
N ASN A 438 19.93 2.17 -41.20
CA ASN A 438 19.80 2.23 -42.66
C ASN A 438 21.16 2.33 -43.39
N ASN A 439 22.17 2.94 -42.77
CA ASN A 439 23.51 3.01 -43.34
C ASN A 439 24.24 1.67 -43.22
N ASP A 440 24.11 0.99 -42.09
CA ASP A 440 24.68 -0.35 -41.89
C ASP A 440 24.03 -1.38 -42.83
N TRP A 441 22.70 -1.35 -42.98
CA TRP A 441 22.00 -2.23 -43.93
C TRP A 441 22.45 -2.00 -45.38
N ARG A 442 22.70 -0.74 -45.78
CA ARG A 442 23.24 -0.42 -47.11
C ARG A 442 24.68 -0.89 -47.30
N ARG A 443 25.49 -0.85 -46.23
CA ARG A 443 26.88 -1.32 -46.25
C ARG A 443 26.94 -2.82 -46.41
N ASP A 444 26.19 -3.57 -45.61
CA ASP A 444 26.12 -5.03 -45.67
C ASP A 444 25.63 -5.52 -47.03
N HIS A 445 24.60 -4.89 -47.60
CA HIS A 445 24.12 -5.23 -48.94
C HIS A 445 25.14 -4.90 -50.05
N SER A 446 26.01 -3.90 -49.85
CA SER A 446 27.07 -3.58 -50.80
C SER A 446 28.23 -4.57 -50.73
N GLU A 447 28.60 -5.02 -49.54
CA GLU A 447 29.63 -6.03 -49.31
C GLU A 447 29.16 -7.40 -49.83
N GLU A 448 27.91 -7.78 -49.58
CA GLU A 448 27.33 -9.02 -50.11
C GLU A 448 27.30 -9.03 -51.65
N ARG A 449 27.02 -7.88 -52.27
CA ARG A 449 27.02 -7.74 -53.74
C ARG A 449 28.43 -7.83 -54.32
N LEU A 450 29.44 -7.31 -53.62
CA LEU A 450 30.85 -7.43 -54.01
C LEU A 450 31.35 -8.87 -53.88
N GLU A 451 30.98 -9.57 -52.80
CA GLU A 451 31.30 -10.99 -52.62
C GLU A 451 30.68 -11.87 -53.71
N ARG A 452 29.39 -11.67 -54.01
CA ARG A 452 28.70 -12.40 -55.08
C ARG A 452 29.35 -12.16 -56.45
N ARG A 453 29.85 -10.94 -56.70
CA ARG A 453 30.57 -10.61 -57.93
C ARG A 453 31.93 -11.29 -57.99
N SER A 454 32.70 -11.25 -56.89
CA SER A 454 33.99 -11.94 -56.76
C SER A 454 33.87 -13.45 -56.98
N LYS A 455 32.89 -14.10 -56.31
CA LYS A 455 32.62 -15.54 -56.47
C LYS A 455 32.24 -15.90 -57.91
N ARG A 456 31.51 -15.02 -58.61
CA ARG A 456 31.14 -15.22 -60.02
C ARG A 456 32.33 -15.10 -60.97
N ASP A 457 33.20 -14.13 -60.73
CA ASP A 457 34.41 -13.92 -61.53
C ASP A 457 35.40 -15.08 -61.33
N GLU A 458 35.54 -15.57 -60.10
CA GLU A 458 36.37 -16.73 -59.76
C GLU A 458 35.86 -18.04 -60.40
N TYR A 459 34.54 -18.23 -60.45
CA TYR A 459 33.92 -19.36 -61.16
C TYR A 459 34.17 -19.30 -62.67
N SER A 460 34.05 -18.11 -63.26
CA SER A 460 34.30 -17.87 -64.69
C SER A 460 35.78 -18.12 -65.06
N ASP A 461 36.72 -17.70 -64.22
CA ASP A 461 38.15 -17.98 -64.42
C ASP A 461 38.48 -19.46 -64.28
N ARG A 462 37.81 -20.17 -63.37
CA ARG A 462 37.95 -21.62 -63.20
C ARG A 462 37.46 -22.38 -64.43
N GLU A 463 36.32 -22.00 -65.01
CA GLU A 463 35.82 -22.58 -66.27
C GLU A 463 36.76 -22.32 -67.45
N ARG A 464 37.31 -21.11 -67.56
CA ARG A 464 38.30 -20.78 -68.62
C ARG A 464 39.54 -21.67 -68.51
N ARG A 465 40.09 -21.83 -67.31
CA ARG A 465 41.24 -22.71 -67.06
C ARG A 465 40.94 -24.17 -67.38
N HIS A 466 39.71 -24.63 -67.09
CA HIS A 466 39.28 -25.99 -67.43
C HIS A 466 39.22 -26.20 -68.95
N ARG A 467 38.62 -25.23 -69.67
CA ARG A 467 38.49 -25.28 -71.13
C ARG A 467 39.84 -25.18 -71.86
N ASP A 468 40.78 -24.39 -71.34
CA ASP A 468 42.15 -24.33 -71.88
C ASP A 468 42.93 -25.62 -71.61
N SER A 469 42.70 -26.27 -70.46
CA SER A 469 43.31 -27.56 -70.14
C SER A 469 42.79 -28.68 -71.03
N GLU A 470 41.49 -28.68 -71.36
CA GLU A 470 40.89 -29.61 -72.32
C GLU A 470 41.41 -29.38 -73.75
N ARG A 471 41.58 -28.12 -74.18
CA ARG A 471 42.19 -27.82 -75.48
C ARG A 471 43.62 -28.34 -75.59
N LYS A 472 44.45 -28.16 -74.57
CA LYS A 472 45.82 -28.68 -74.55
C LYS A 472 45.86 -30.21 -74.61
N ARG A 473 44.99 -30.90 -73.88
CA ARG A 473 44.88 -32.37 -73.95
C ARG A 473 44.48 -32.85 -75.35
N ASN A 474 43.52 -32.16 -75.99
CA ASN A 474 43.09 -32.52 -77.34
C ASN A 474 44.20 -32.28 -78.37
N GLU A 475 45.01 -31.22 -78.26
CA GLU A 475 46.18 -30.98 -79.12
C GLU A 475 47.30 -32.01 -78.92
N GLU A 476 47.52 -32.47 -77.68
CA GLU A 476 48.46 -33.55 -77.35
C GLU A 476 47.99 -34.91 -77.91
N ASP A 477 46.70 -35.22 -77.87
CA ASP A 477 46.15 -36.45 -78.46
C ASP A 477 46.21 -36.43 -79.99
N ASP A 478 45.98 -35.28 -80.63
CA ASP A 478 46.03 -35.13 -82.09
C ASP A 478 47.47 -35.26 -82.63
N THR A 479 48.46 -34.78 -81.88
CA THR A 479 49.89 -34.97 -82.20
C THR A 479 50.32 -36.43 -81.98
N ARG A 480 49.79 -37.11 -80.97
CA ARG A 480 50.02 -38.54 -80.73
C ARG A 480 49.42 -39.43 -81.82
N TYR A 481 48.23 -39.07 -82.32
CA TYR A 481 47.55 -39.77 -83.41
C TYR A 481 48.30 -39.62 -84.74
N LYS A 482 48.83 -38.42 -85.04
CA LYS A 482 49.68 -38.17 -86.22
C LYS A 482 51.01 -38.93 -86.15
N SER A 483 51.63 -39.03 -84.98
CA SER A 483 52.88 -39.81 -84.77
C SER A 483 52.68 -41.32 -85.01
N HIS A 484 51.55 -41.89 -84.60
CA HIS A 484 51.24 -43.31 -84.83
C HIS A 484 50.99 -43.66 -86.30
N LYS A 485 50.50 -42.72 -87.10
CA LYS A 485 50.20 -42.94 -88.53
C LYS A 485 51.48 -43.02 -89.40
N TYR A 486 52.57 -42.38 -88.98
CA TYR A 486 53.86 -42.42 -89.69
C TYR A 486 54.71 -43.66 -89.35
N LYS A 487 54.48 -44.33 -88.21
CA LYS A 487 55.17 -45.58 -87.86
C LYS A 487 54.61 -46.84 -88.51
N LYS A 488 53.46 -46.75 -89.21
CA LYS A 488 52.79 -47.90 -89.86
C LYS A 488 52.99 -47.97 -91.39
N LYS A 489 53.89 -47.14 -91.95
CA LYS A 489 54.21 -47.05 -93.39
C LYS A 489 55.71 -47.24 -93.66
N ARG A 490 56.34 -48.15 -92.94
CA ARG A 490 57.68 -48.66 -93.24
C ARG A 490 57.62 -50.14 -93.52
#